data_AF-B1FH39-F1
#
_entry.id   AF-B1FH39-F1
#
_cell.length_a   1.000
_cell.length_b   1.000
_cell.length_c   1.000
_cell.angle_alpha   90.00
_cell.angle_beta   90.00
_cell.angle_gamma   90.00
#
_symmetry.space_group_name_H-M   'P 1'
#
loop_
_entity.id
_entity.type
_entity.pdbx_description
1 polymer ?
#
loop_
_entity_poly.entity_id
_entity_poly.type
_entity_poly.pdbx_seq_one_letter_code
_entity_poly.pdbx_strand_id
1 'polypeptide(L)'
;MVAALQAHGIRTLADLTVRIPRRRRWWIAIAGLGAAGARHVEAFFAAYPVLTERARALIVAAPAGDVVPWEQLRVPHEVDGSHGQFRAPRAACLLNATNDYEAIQSWLSLHESAATQRAYRKEAERLILWAIIERGRALSSLTTDDAIAYRAFLRRPVPRERWIGPSRPRQSIEWRPFTGPLSARSAAYALNVLSALFRWLIEQRYVLANPFAGVKVKSQAPRAGLDVSRGFSEGEWLLIRTLADGLEWSYGWSVPAAQRLRFLLDFGYATGLRASELVGATLADIRRDEHGDHWLHVLGKGASAGR
;
A
#
# COMPACT_ATOMS: atom_id res chain seq x y z
N MET A 1 1.87 -3.55 33.67
CA MET A 1 0.80 -3.83 32.68
C MET A 1 0.27 -2.54 32.05
N VAL A 2 -0.39 -1.64 32.80
CA VAL A 2 -0.99 -0.40 32.24
C VAL A 2 0.04 0.51 31.57
N ALA A 3 1.21 0.74 32.18
CA ALA A 3 2.28 1.55 31.57
C ALA A 3 2.79 0.97 30.23
N ALA A 4 2.87 -0.36 30.10
CA ALA A 4 3.29 -1.02 28.87
C ALA A 4 2.25 -0.87 27.74
N LEU A 5 0.96 -0.93 28.09
CA LEU A 5 -0.15 -0.67 27.17
C LEU A 5 -0.16 0.79 26.69
N GLN A 6 -0.01 1.74 27.61
CA GLN A 6 0.04 3.17 27.30
C GLN A 6 1.26 3.54 26.43
N ALA A 7 2.43 2.93 26.69
CA ALA A 7 3.64 3.11 25.88
C ALA A 7 3.44 2.65 24.42
N HIS A 8 2.52 1.71 24.18
CA HIS A 8 2.14 1.26 22.83
C HIS A 8 0.88 1.97 22.29
N GLY A 9 0.50 3.09 22.90
CA GLY A 9 -0.64 3.90 22.46
C GLY A 9 -2.00 3.26 22.72
N ILE A 10 -2.09 2.30 23.64
CA ILE A 10 -3.35 1.71 24.11
C ILE A 10 -3.74 2.44 25.39
N ARG A 11 -4.65 3.41 25.30
CA ARG A 11 -5.00 4.29 26.43
C ARG A 11 -6.41 4.05 26.93
N THR A 12 -7.28 3.47 26.11
CA THR A 12 -8.69 3.22 26.43
C THR A 12 -9.06 1.76 26.27
N LEU A 13 -10.19 1.37 26.88
CA LEU A 13 -10.81 0.06 26.72
C LEU A 13 -11.24 -0.20 25.26
N ALA A 14 -11.59 0.86 24.52
CA ALA A 14 -11.85 0.83 23.09
C ALA A 14 -10.58 0.49 22.29
N ASP A 15 -9.44 1.16 22.54
CA ASP A 15 -8.15 0.85 21.89
C ASP A 15 -7.76 -0.61 22.09
N LEU A 16 -8.02 -1.11 23.30
CA LEU A 16 -7.76 -2.47 23.72
C LEU A 16 -8.65 -3.46 22.97
N THR A 17 -9.94 -3.14 22.81
CA THR A 17 -10.92 -3.95 22.08
C THR A 17 -10.62 -4.07 20.58
N VAL A 18 -10.04 -3.04 19.95
CA VAL A 18 -9.60 -3.07 18.53
C VAL A 18 -8.41 -4.02 18.33
N ARG A 19 -7.46 -4.02 19.27
CA ARG A 19 -6.12 -4.60 19.07
C ARG A 19 -5.99 -6.07 19.44
N ILE A 20 -6.90 -6.60 20.26
CA ILE A 20 -6.56 -7.71 21.16
C ILE A 20 -7.42 -8.99 20.98
N PRO A 21 -8.76 -8.98 20.89
CA PRO A 21 -9.53 -10.21 21.11
C PRO A 21 -9.55 -11.23 19.96
N ARG A 22 -8.87 -11.01 18.83
CA ARG A 22 -8.93 -11.90 17.65
C ARG A 22 -7.58 -12.50 17.23
N ARG A 23 -6.53 -12.31 18.01
CA ARG A 23 -5.18 -12.79 17.66
C ARG A 23 -4.59 -13.65 18.77
N ARG A 24 -4.22 -14.90 18.44
CA ARG A 24 -3.38 -15.72 19.32
C ARG A 24 -2.07 -14.97 19.58
N ARG A 25 -1.66 -14.83 20.84
CA ARG A 25 -0.38 -14.22 21.26
C ARG A 25 -0.21 -12.72 20.92
N TRP A 26 -1.29 -11.94 20.94
CA TRP A 26 -1.27 -10.49 20.65
C TRP A 26 -0.29 -9.69 21.51
N TRP A 27 0.01 -10.16 22.73
CA TRP A 27 0.88 -9.48 23.69
C TRP A 27 2.36 -9.50 23.33
N ILE A 28 2.80 -10.35 22.38
CA ILE A 28 4.21 -10.44 21.95
C ILE A 28 4.71 -9.10 21.38
N ALA A 29 3.83 -8.35 20.72
CA ALA A 29 4.18 -7.07 20.12
C ALA A 29 4.20 -5.89 21.12
N ILE A 30 3.92 -6.15 22.40
CA ILE A 30 3.83 -5.12 23.45
C ILE A 30 4.93 -5.39 24.48
N ALA A 31 6.06 -4.69 24.34
CA ALA A 31 7.17 -4.81 25.28
C ALA A 31 6.68 -4.48 26.70
N GLY A 32 6.91 -5.40 27.65
CA GLY A 32 6.45 -5.29 29.03
C GLY A 32 5.06 -5.87 29.32
N LEU A 33 4.40 -6.52 28.34
CA LEU A 33 3.17 -7.27 28.53
C LEU A 33 3.41 -8.78 28.32
N GLY A 34 3.61 -9.51 29.41
CA GLY A 34 3.78 -10.96 29.39
C GLY A 34 2.46 -11.73 29.24
N ALA A 35 2.56 -13.05 29.01
CA ALA A 35 1.41 -13.94 28.85
C ALA A 35 0.46 -13.95 30.06
N ALA A 36 0.96 -13.72 31.27
CA ALA A 36 0.13 -13.56 32.47
C ALA A 36 -0.72 -12.29 32.41
N GLY A 37 -0.16 -11.16 31.98
CA GLY A 37 -0.89 -9.90 31.81
C GLY A 37 -1.92 -9.98 30.68
N ALA A 38 -1.60 -10.69 29.60
CA ALA A 38 -2.54 -10.95 28.52
C ALA A 38 -3.75 -11.78 28.97
N ARG A 39 -3.52 -12.86 29.73
CA ARG A 39 -4.61 -13.66 30.33
C ARG A 39 -5.49 -12.85 31.27
N HIS A 40 -4.91 -11.93 32.03
CA HIS A 40 -5.68 -11.04 32.91
C HIS A 40 -6.59 -10.10 32.11
N VAL A 41 -6.09 -9.53 31.01
CA VAL A 41 -6.88 -8.72 30.08
C VAL A 41 -8.01 -9.54 29.42
N GLU A 42 -7.72 -10.77 28.99
CA GLU A 42 -8.70 -11.67 28.37
C GLU A 42 -9.79 -12.08 29.38
N ALA A 43 -9.41 -12.43 30.60
CA ALA A 43 -10.34 -12.72 31.69
C ALA A 43 -11.21 -11.51 32.05
N PHE A 44 -10.65 -10.30 32.04
CA PHE A 44 -11.39 -9.06 32.25
C PHE A 44 -12.46 -8.86 31.16
N PHE A 45 -12.13 -9.06 29.87
CA PHE A 45 -13.14 -8.97 28.81
C PHE A 45 -14.23 -10.03 28.92
N ALA A 46 -13.88 -11.25 29.33
CA ALA A 46 -14.84 -12.32 29.56
C ALA A 46 -15.78 -12.03 30.74
N ALA A 47 -15.27 -11.41 31.80
CA ALA A 47 -16.04 -11.04 32.99
C ALA A 47 -16.98 -9.83 32.75
N TYR A 48 -16.65 -8.95 31.80
CA TYR A 48 -17.42 -7.72 31.54
C TYR A 48 -17.86 -7.57 30.07
N PRO A 49 -18.76 -8.43 29.57
CA PRO A 49 -19.22 -8.40 28.18
C PRO A 49 -19.92 -7.08 27.81
N VAL A 50 -20.68 -6.48 28.73
CA VAL A 50 -21.35 -5.18 28.51
C VAL A 50 -20.36 -4.03 28.33
N LEU A 51 -19.23 -4.02 29.05
CA LEU A 51 -18.17 -3.02 28.84
C LEU A 51 -17.48 -3.21 27.49
N THR A 52 -17.32 -4.46 27.06
CA THR A 52 -16.78 -4.78 25.72
C THR A 52 -17.70 -4.28 24.62
N GLU A 53 -19.01 -4.48 24.77
CA GLU A 53 -20.02 -4.00 23.82
C GLU A 53 -20.07 -2.47 23.77
N ARG A 54 -20.04 -1.80 24.92
CA ARG A 54 -19.94 -0.33 24.98
C ARG A 54 -18.63 0.18 24.39
N ALA A 55 -17.52 -0.48 24.64
CA ALA A 55 -16.23 -0.15 24.01
C ALA A 55 -16.28 -0.34 22.48
N ARG A 56 -16.99 -1.36 21.97
CA ARG A 56 -17.27 -1.53 20.53
C ARG A 56 -18.16 -0.43 19.98
N ALA A 57 -19.22 -0.07 20.69
CA ALA A 57 -20.09 1.04 20.31
C ALA A 57 -19.31 2.37 20.26
N LEU A 58 -18.37 2.59 21.19
CA LEU A 58 -17.46 3.74 21.15
C LEU A 58 -16.47 3.70 19.99
N ILE A 59 -16.04 2.52 19.50
CA ILE A 59 -15.24 2.42 18.27
C ILE A 59 -16.06 2.81 17.04
N VAL A 60 -17.35 2.43 17.01
CA VAL A 60 -18.28 2.77 15.92
C VAL A 60 -18.66 4.25 15.96
N ALA A 61 -18.78 4.83 17.16
CA ALA A 61 -19.14 6.22 17.39
C ALA A 61 -17.93 7.17 17.49
N ALA A 62 -16.70 6.66 17.53
CA ALA A 62 -15.50 7.48 17.53
C ALA A 62 -15.50 8.31 16.25
N PRO A 63 -15.26 9.63 16.34
CA PRO A 63 -15.10 10.45 15.14
C PRO A 63 -14.02 9.80 14.27
N ALA A 64 -14.33 9.66 12.98
CA ALA A 64 -13.36 9.19 12.00
C ALA A 64 -12.07 9.98 12.23
N GLY A 65 -10.98 9.29 12.64
CA GLY A 65 -9.73 9.98 12.95
C GLY A 65 -9.29 10.82 11.76
N ASP A 66 -8.52 11.90 12.01
CA ASP A 66 -8.11 12.88 10.98
C ASP A 66 -7.61 12.23 9.67
N VAL A 67 -7.00 11.04 9.76
CA VAL A 67 -6.49 10.26 8.64
C VAL A 67 -7.38 9.05 8.36
N VAL A 68 -8.07 9.08 7.21
CA VAL A 68 -8.93 7.99 6.72
C VAL A 68 -8.51 7.53 5.32
N PRO A 69 -8.85 6.29 4.91
CA PRO A 69 -8.68 5.86 3.53
C PRO A 69 -9.53 6.69 2.56
N TRP A 70 -9.09 6.74 1.30
CA TRP A 70 -9.73 7.41 0.17
C TRP A 70 -11.24 7.15 0.09
N GLU A 71 -11.67 5.90 0.27
CA GLU A 71 -13.08 5.51 0.14
C GLU A 71 -13.97 6.10 1.25
N GLN A 72 -13.36 6.50 2.38
CA GLN A 72 -14.03 7.11 3.53
C GLN A 72 -13.77 8.61 3.64
N LEU A 73 -12.89 9.16 2.81
CA LEU A 73 -12.54 10.56 2.84
C LEU A 73 -13.77 11.42 2.55
N ARG A 74 -14.01 12.39 3.43
CA ARG A 74 -14.98 13.47 3.27
C ARG A 74 -14.19 14.76 3.43
N VAL A 75 -13.96 15.45 2.32
CA VAL A 75 -13.13 16.66 2.34
C VAL A 75 -14.00 17.84 2.81
N PRO A 76 -13.59 18.59 3.84
CA PRO A 76 -14.29 19.80 4.24
C PRO A 76 -14.33 20.82 3.10
N HIS A 77 -15.43 21.57 2.98
CA HIS A 77 -15.65 22.47 1.84
C HIS A 77 -14.57 23.54 1.71
N GLU A 78 -14.01 23.99 2.83
CA GLU A 78 -12.96 25.03 2.88
C GLU A 78 -11.65 24.59 2.22
N VAL A 79 -11.43 23.27 2.09
CA VAL A 79 -10.20 22.66 1.57
C VAL A 79 -10.49 21.59 0.51
N ASP A 80 -11.70 21.58 -0.06
CA ASP A 80 -12.10 20.63 -1.11
C ASP A 80 -11.56 20.98 -2.50
N GLY A 81 -11.08 22.22 -2.68
CA GLY A 81 -10.56 22.72 -3.94
C GLY A 81 -11.61 23.27 -4.90
N SER A 82 -12.88 23.35 -4.49
CA SER A 82 -13.95 24.12 -5.17
C SER A 82 -13.49 25.52 -5.56
N HIS A 83 -12.75 26.17 -4.65
CA HIS A 83 -12.18 27.51 -4.78
C HIS A 83 -10.63 27.52 -4.66
N GLY A 84 -9.95 26.46 -5.11
CA GLY A 84 -8.50 26.36 -4.97
C GLY A 84 -7.73 27.50 -5.66
N GLN A 85 -6.65 27.96 -5.04
CA GLN A 85 -5.86 29.13 -5.51
C GLN A 85 -5.35 28.98 -6.94
N PHE A 86 -4.95 27.77 -7.34
CA PHE A 86 -4.45 27.46 -8.68
C PHE A 86 -5.46 26.68 -9.51
N ARG A 87 -6.73 26.69 -9.13
CA ARG A 87 -7.80 26.11 -9.94
C ARG A 87 -8.05 26.98 -11.16
N ALA A 88 -8.11 26.35 -12.32
CA ALA A 88 -8.43 27.05 -13.57
C ALA A 88 -9.94 27.37 -13.64
N PRO A 89 -10.35 28.37 -14.46
CA PRO A 89 -11.76 28.71 -14.61
C PRO A 89 -12.64 27.52 -15.03
N ARG A 90 -13.74 27.28 -14.30
CA ARG A 90 -14.62 26.12 -14.53
C ARG A 90 -15.16 26.02 -15.95
N ALA A 91 -15.43 27.16 -16.60
CA ALA A 91 -15.92 27.21 -17.98
C ALA A 91 -14.95 26.61 -19.01
N ALA A 92 -13.65 26.54 -18.68
CA ALA A 92 -12.63 25.96 -19.54
C ALA A 92 -12.23 24.53 -19.13
N CYS A 93 -12.70 24.04 -17.97
CA CYS A 93 -12.36 22.73 -17.44
C CYS A 93 -13.10 21.63 -18.23
N LEU A 94 -12.35 20.62 -18.69
CA LEU A 94 -12.91 19.49 -19.44
C LEU A 94 -13.53 18.43 -18.52
N LEU A 95 -13.32 18.53 -17.21
CA LEU A 95 -13.89 17.63 -16.21
C LEU A 95 -15.19 18.17 -15.64
N ASN A 96 -16.15 17.28 -15.42
CA ASN A 96 -17.34 17.55 -14.60
C ASN A 96 -17.01 17.67 -13.09
N ALA A 97 -15.77 17.40 -12.70
CA ALA A 97 -15.32 17.44 -11.32
C ALA A 97 -15.51 18.83 -10.69
N THR A 98 -16.20 18.84 -9.56
CA THR A 98 -16.53 20.06 -8.81
C THR A 98 -15.51 20.35 -7.70
N ASN A 99 -14.70 19.37 -7.31
CA ASN A 99 -13.67 19.47 -6.27
C ASN A 99 -12.45 18.58 -6.61
N ASP A 100 -11.38 18.67 -5.80
CA ASP A 100 -10.12 17.98 -6.04
C ASP A 100 -10.25 16.46 -5.93
N TYR A 101 -11.09 15.99 -5.00
CA TYR A 101 -11.34 14.56 -4.83
C TYR A 101 -11.94 13.94 -6.09
N GLU A 102 -12.95 14.59 -6.67
CA GLU A 102 -13.59 14.17 -7.92
C GLU A 102 -12.61 14.23 -9.10
N ALA A 103 -11.78 15.27 -9.19
CA ALA A 103 -10.81 15.41 -10.28
C ALA A 103 -9.76 14.29 -10.27
N ILE A 104 -9.27 13.93 -9.07
CA ILE A 104 -8.36 12.79 -8.89
C ILE A 104 -9.08 11.48 -9.19
N GLN A 105 -10.34 11.33 -8.77
CA GLN A 105 -11.14 10.15 -9.09
C GLN A 105 -11.29 9.96 -10.61
N SER A 106 -11.50 11.04 -11.37
CA SER A 106 -11.50 11.01 -12.84
C SER A 106 -10.16 10.55 -13.40
N TRP A 107 -9.04 11.08 -12.89
CA TRP A 107 -7.71 10.63 -13.32
C TRP A 107 -7.46 9.14 -13.05
N LEU A 108 -7.85 8.66 -11.86
CA LEU A 108 -7.69 7.26 -11.47
C LEU A 108 -8.54 6.32 -12.34
N SER A 109 -9.63 6.80 -12.93
CA SER A 109 -10.50 5.99 -13.78
C SER A 109 -9.90 5.69 -15.17
N LEU A 110 -8.86 6.43 -15.59
CA LEU A 110 -8.16 6.24 -16.86
C LEU A 110 -7.32 4.96 -16.92
N HIS A 111 -7.05 4.33 -15.77
CA HIS A 111 -6.13 3.21 -15.69
C HIS A 111 -6.88 1.89 -15.63
N GLU A 112 -6.80 1.09 -16.70
CA GLU A 112 -7.46 -0.21 -16.82
C GLU A 112 -6.95 -1.24 -15.80
N SER A 113 -5.65 -1.22 -15.50
CA SER A 113 -5.08 -2.16 -14.55
C SER A 113 -5.44 -1.76 -13.11
N ALA A 114 -6.21 -2.61 -12.44
CA ALA A 114 -6.53 -2.47 -11.02
C ALA A 114 -5.27 -2.35 -10.14
N ALA A 115 -4.14 -2.95 -10.54
CA ALA A 115 -2.88 -2.81 -9.81
C ALA A 115 -2.30 -1.39 -9.92
N THR A 116 -2.29 -0.81 -11.13
CA THR A 116 -1.83 0.57 -11.37
C THR A 116 -2.76 1.55 -10.67
N GLN A 117 -4.08 1.38 -10.79
CA GLN A 117 -5.06 2.23 -10.13
C GLN A 117 -4.87 2.22 -8.60
N ARG A 118 -4.69 1.05 -7.97
CA ARG A 118 -4.40 0.97 -6.52
C ARG A 118 -3.10 1.67 -6.16
N ALA A 119 -2.04 1.50 -6.95
CA ALA A 119 -0.75 2.11 -6.70
C ALA A 119 -0.82 3.65 -6.79
N TYR A 120 -1.54 4.17 -7.78
CA TYR A 120 -1.69 5.61 -8.00
C TYR A 120 -2.63 6.24 -6.99
N ARG A 121 -3.77 5.59 -6.69
CA ARG A 121 -4.69 6.01 -5.63
C ARG A 121 -3.97 6.16 -4.30
N LYS A 122 -3.11 5.20 -3.95
CA LYS A 122 -2.32 5.24 -2.71
C LYS A 122 -1.44 6.48 -2.63
N GLU A 123 -0.79 6.91 -3.72
CA GLU A 123 0.05 8.11 -3.67
C GLU A 123 -0.77 9.41 -3.70
N ALA A 124 -1.87 9.46 -4.45
CA ALA A 124 -2.80 10.60 -4.45
C ALA A 124 -3.50 10.79 -3.10
N GLU A 125 -3.94 9.69 -2.47
CA GLU A 125 -4.49 9.63 -1.12
C GLU A 125 -3.52 10.22 -0.08
N ARG A 126 -2.26 9.81 -0.12
CA ARG A 126 -1.25 10.35 0.80
C ARG A 126 -1.09 11.85 0.65
N LEU A 127 -1.11 12.36 -0.59
CA LEU A 127 -0.97 13.78 -0.85
C LEU A 127 -2.19 14.57 -0.37
N ILE A 128 -3.40 14.16 -0.73
CA ILE A 128 -4.61 14.92 -0.39
C ILE A 128 -4.81 14.97 1.13
N LEU A 129 -4.56 13.85 1.83
CA LEU A 129 -4.62 13.80 3.29
C LEU A 129 -3.58 14.74 3.91
N TRP A 130 -2.34 14.70 3.41
CA TRP A 130 -1.26 15.56 3.93
C TRP A 130 -1.56 17.04 3.69
N ALA A 131 -2.05 17.40 2.49
CA ALA A 131 -2.39 18.78 2.14
C ALA A 131 -3.48 19.34 3.08
N ILE A 132 -4.52 18.55 3.33
CA ILE A 132 -5.62 18.95 4.22
C ILE A 132 -5.14 19.05 5.66
N ILE A 133 -4.48 18.01 6.18
CA ILE A 133 -4.23 17.87 7.61
C ILE A 133 -3.01 18.67 8.07
N GLU A 134 -1.93 18.66 7.29
CA GLU A 134 -0.67 19.32 7.68
C GLU A 134 -0.54 20.74 7.12
N ARG A 135 -1.25 21.07 6.04
CA ARG A 135 -1.21 22.41 5.42
C ARG A 135 -2.51 23.18 5.52
N GLY A 136 -3.64 22.54 5.81
CA GLY A 136 -4.96 23.19 5.76
C GLY A 136 -5.29 23.71 4.36
N ARG A 137 -4.82 23.00 3.31
CA ARG A 137 -4.94 23.45 1.93
C ARG A 137 -5.58 22.39 1.05
N ALA A 138 -6.38 22.87 0.09
CA ALA A 138 -6.80 22.06 -1.04
C ALA A 138 -5.59 21.66 -1.90
N LEU A 139 -5.69 20.54 -2.60
CA LEU A 139 -4.65 20.04 -3.50
C LEU A 139 -4.41 21.01 -4.68
N SER A 140 -5.48 21.63 -5.18
CA SER A 140 -5.43 22.70 -6.19
C SER A 140 -4.91 24.04 -5.66
N SER A 141 -4.49 24.12 -4.39
CA SER A 141 -3.83 25.29 -3.80
C SER A 141 -2.38 25.04 -3.41
N LEU A 142 -1.82 23.87 -3.74
CA LEU A 142 -0.45 23.53 -3.41
C LEU A 142 0.55 24.32 -4.27
N THR A 143 1.57 24.86 -3.61
CA THR A 143 2.70 25.53 -4.25
C THR A 143 3.89 24.59 -4.44
N THR A 144 4.94 25.05 -5.14
CA THR A 144 6.23 24.34 -5.21
C THR A 144 6.85 24.14 -3.81
N ASP A 145 6.69 25.10 -2.90
CA ASP A 145 7.17 24.97 -1.52
C ASP A 145 6.43 23.87 -0.77
N ASP A 146 5.12 23.74 -0.99
CA ASP A 146 4.33 22.64 -0.44
C ASP A 146 4.81 21.29 -0.99
N ALA A 147 5.15 21.20 -2.29
CA ALA A 147 5.70 19.99 -2.87
C ALA A 147 7.10 19.64 -2.32
N ILE A 148 7.94 20.64 -2.03
CA ILE A 148 9.25 20.46 -1.36
C ILE A 148 9.05 19.95 0.08
N ALA A 149 8.08 20.53 0.81
CA ALA A 149 7.72 20.10 2.15
C ALA A 149 7.18 18.66 2.15
N TYR A 150 6.31 18.32 1.20
CA TYR A 150 5.80 16.97 1.04
C TYR A 150 6.91 15.96 0.73
N ARG A 151 7.87 16.32 -0.14
CA ARG A 151 9.06 15.48 -0.40
C ARG A 151 9.84 15.18 0.89
N ALA A 152 10.02 16.18 1.76
CA ALA A 152 10.68 15.98 3.05
C ALA A 152 9.84 15.09 3.97
N PHE A 153 8.53 15.35 4.03
CA PHE A 153 7.56 14.58 4.80
C PHE A 153 7.54 13.09 4.42
N LEU A 154 7.62 12.74 3.13
CA LEU A 154 7.68 11.33 2.68
C LEU A 154 8.85 10.54 3.31
N ARG A 155 9.97 11.22 3.60
CA ARG A 155 11.14 10.62 4.26
C ARG A 155 11.05 10.63 5.78
N ARG A 156 10.16 11.44 6.36
CA ARG A 156 9.94 11.54 7.80
C ARG A 156 8.50 11.99 8.09
N PRO A 157 7.50 11.10 7.96
CA PRO A 157 6.12 11.44 8.26
C PRO A 157 5.95 11.72 9.75
N VAL A 158 5.50 12.93 10.09
CA VAL A 158 5.31 13.41 11.47
C VAL A 158 3.93 14.07 11.63
N PRO A 159 3.24 13.90 12.78
CA PRO A 159 3.58 13.01 13.89
C PRO A 159 3.45 11.52 13.53
N ARG A 160 4.33 10.68 14.07
CA ARG A 160 4.47 9.27 13.64
C ARG A 160 3.18 8.48 13.84
N GLU A 161 2.47 8.74 14.93
CA GLU A 161 1.27 8.01 15.36
C GLU A 161 0.07 8.26 14.42
N ARG A 162 0.06 9.41 13.75
CA ARG A 162 -0.98 9.81 12.78
C ARG A 162 -0.75 9.20 11.41
N TRP A 163 0.51 9.06 10.99
CA TRP A 163 0.85 8.74 9.60
C TRP A 163 1.40 7.34 9.41
N ILE A 164 2.05 6.77 10.43
CA ILE A 164 2.76 5.49 10.36
C ILE A 164 2.08 4.46 11.27
N GLY A 165 1.79 3.29 10.71
CA GLY A 165 1.22 2.17 11.45
C GLY A 165 1.52 0.82 10.81
N PRO A 166 1.21 -0.30 11.48
CA PRO A 166 1.37 -1.62 10.88
C PRO A 166 0.49 -1.79 9.64
N SER A 167 0.85 -2.73 8.76
CA SER A 167 -0.02 -3.08 7.63
C SER A 167 -1.37 -3.59 8.16
N ARG A 168 -2.44 -2.94 7.71
CA ARG A 168 -3.82 -3.18 8.15
C ARG A 168 -4.78 -3.07 6.97
N PRO A 169 -5.90 -3.83 6.99
CA PRO A 169 -6.98 -3.61 6.03
C PRO A 169 -7.46 -2.16 6.08
N ARG A 170 -7.89 -1.62 4.93
CA ARG A 170 -8.29 -0.20 4.82
C ARG A 170 -9.49 0.14 5.69
N GLN A 171 -10.39 -0.80 5.94
CA GLN A 171 -11.54 -0.59 6.82
C GLN A 171 -11.19 -0.58 8.32
N SER A 172 -9.93 -0.86 8.66
CA SER A 172 -9.49 -0.86 10.06
C SER A 172 -9.27 0.56 10.56
N ILE A 173 -9.75 0.87 11.76
CA ILE A 173 -9.45 2.13 12.46
C ILE A 173 -7.94 2.31 12.76
N GLU A 174 -7.18 1.21 12.78
CA GLU A 174 -5.72 1.23 12.92
C GLU A 174 -4.99 1.49 11.60
N TRP A 175 -5.71 1.62 10.48
CA TRP A 175 -5.10 1.85 9.20
C TRP A 175 -4.35 3.18 9.19
N ARG A 176 -3.18 3.16 8.58
CA ARG A 176 -2.33 4.34 8.39
C ARG A 176 -1.80 4.34 6.95
N PRO A 177 -1.65 5.51 6.32
CA PRO A 177 -1.23 5.64 4.92
C PRO A 177 0.23 5.23 4.70
N PHE A 178 1.06 5.20 5.74
CA PHE A 178 2.44 4.73 5.71
C PHE A 178 2.65 3.55 6.66
N THR A 179 3.47 2.59 6.25
CA THR A 179 4.00 1.53 7.13
C THR A 179 5.36 1.87 7.73
N GLY A 180 5.95 2.96 7.26
CA GLY A 180 7.22 3.51 7.67
C GLY A 180 7.63 4.65 6.73
N PRO A 181 8.74 5.35 7.03
CA PRO A 181 9.29 6.35 6.14
C PRO A 181 9.65 5.76 4.77
N LEU A 182 9.46 6.52 3.69
CA LEU A 182 9.77 6.03 2.35
C LEU A 182 11.27 6.07 2.07
N SER A 183 11.76 5.02 1.39
CA SER A 183 13.09 5.03 0.78
C SER A 183 13.20 6.11 -0.31
N ALA A 184 14.42 6.52 -0.68
CA ALA A 184 14.62 7.49 -1.75
C ALA A 184 13.96 7.06 -3.07
N ARG A 185 14.04 5.77 -3.42
CA ARG A 185 13.39 5.19 -4.61
C ARG A 185 11.87 5.27 -4.54
N SER A 186 11.30 4.89 -3.39
CA SER A 186 9.84 4.94 -3.18
C SER A 186 9.30 6.36 -3.16
N ALA A 187 10.04 7.31 -2.57
CA ALA A 187 9.69 8.72 -2.60
C ALA A 187 9.76 9.27 -4.03
N ALA A 188 10.79 8.93 -4.81
CA ALA A 188 10.89 9.34 -6.22
C ALA A 188 9.72 8.81 -7.05
N TYR A 189 9.33 7.55 -6.84
CA TYR A 189 8.14 6.97 -7.46
C TYR A 189 6.87 7.76 -7.11
N ALA A 190 6.64 8.05 -5.82
CA ALA A 190 5.48 8.81 -5.38
C ALA A 190 5.41 10.20 -6.05
N LEU A 191 6.53 10.94 -6.07
CA LEU A 191 6.58 12.26 -6.71
C LEU A 191 6.39 12.20 -8.24
N ASN A 192 6.87 11.14 -8.90
CA ASN A 192 6.62 10.95 -10.34
C ASN A 192 5.15 10.71 -10.64
N VAL A 193 4.47 9.87 -9.83
CA VAL A 193 3.03 9.63 -9.94
C VAL A 193 2.25 10.94 -9.74
N LEU A 194 2.60 11.71 -8.71
CA LEU A 194 1.94 13.00 -8.43
C LEU A 194 2.21 14.04 -9.52
N SER A 195 3.44 14.10 -10.05
CA SER A 195 3.76 14.96 -11.17
C SER A 195 2.98 14.58 -12.43
N ALA A 196 2.73 13.29 -12.68
CA ALA A 196 1.90 12.82 -13.78
C ALA A 196 0.42 13.16 -13.57
N LEU A 197 -0.11 13.00 -12.35
CA LEU A 197 -1.46 13.44 -11.98
C LEU A 197 -1.65 14.93 -12.29
N PHE A 198 -0.77 15.80 -11.79
CA PHE A 198 -0.89 17.24 -12.02
C PHE A 198 -0.71 17.64 -13.49
N ARG A 199 0.17 16.94 -14.24
CA ARG A 199 0.29 17.17 -15.68
C ARG A 199 -1.03 16.91 -16.40
N TRP A 200 -1.67 15.79 -16.09
CA TRP A 200 -2.98 15.48 -16.66
C TRP A 200 -4.04 16.50 -16.22
N LEU A 201 -4.07 16.91 -14.95
CA LEU A 201 -5.02 17.92 -14.49
C LEU A 201 -4.84 19.28 -15.19
N ILE A 202 -3.62 19.64 -15.61
CA ILE A 202 -3.38 20.82 -16.44
C ILE A 202 -3.92 20.62 -17.84
N GLU A 203 -3.69 19.46 -18.45
CA GLU A 203 -4.21 19.12 -19.79
C GLU A 203 -5.74 19.18 -19.82
N GLN A 204 -6.40 18.78 -18.72
CA GLN A 204 -7.86 18.90 -18.56
C GLN A 204 -8.34 20.29 -18.13
N ARG A 205 -7.42 21.25 -18.01
CA ARG A 205 -7.68 22.62 -17.53
C ARG A 205 -8.40 22.65 -16.18
N TYR A 206 -8.03 21.74 -15.28
CA TYR A 206 -8.52 21.71 -13.90
C TYR A 206 -7.65 22.58 -12.99
N VAL A 207 -6.32 22.48 -13.10
CA VAL A 207 -5.35 23.35 -12.39
C VAL A 207 -4.44 24.08 -13.38
N LEU A 208 -3.91 25.22 -12.95
CA LEU A 208 -3.06 26.09 -13.75
C LEU A 208 -1.59 25.68 -13.75
N ALA A 209 -1.13 24.97 -12.72
CA ALA A 209 0.28 24.66 -12.51
C ALA A 209 0.50 23.30 -11.84
N ASN A 210 1.71 22.76 -12.03
CA ASN A 210 2.15 21.51 -11.42
C ASN A 210 3.15 21.83 -10.29
N PRO A 211 2.76 21.72 -9.01
CA PRO A 211 3.66 22.04 -7.90
C PRO A 211 4.83 21.05 -7.80
N PHE A 212 4.72 19.86 -8.40
CA PHE A 212 5.77 18.85 -8.44
C PHE A 212 6.72 19.00 -9.63
N ALA A 213 6.51 19.98 -10.52
CA ALA A 213 7.43 20.24 -11.62
C ALA A 213 8.83 20.56 -11.07
N GLY A 214 9.84 19.80 -11.49
CA GLY A 214 11.22 19.99 -11.06
C GLY A 214 11.56 19.47 -9.65
N VAL A 215 10.59 18.94 -8.88
CA VAL A 215 10.85 18.39 -7.56
C VAL A 215 11.51 17.02 -7.67
N LYS A 216 12.83 16.98 -7.55
CA LYS A 216 13.64 15.75 -7.65
C LYS A 216 13.98 15.18 -6.27
N VAL A 217 14.11 13.85 -6.20
CA VAL A 217 14.70 13.16 -5.05
C VAL A 217 16.15 12.85 -5.39
N LYS A 218 17.12 13.44 -4.67
CA LYS A 218 18.52 13.05 -4.80
C LYS A 218 18.67 11.61 -4.29
N SER A 219 19.00 10.68 -5.20
CA SER A 219 19.43 9.32 -4.85
C SER A 219 20.95 9.34 -4.69
N GLN A 220 21.44 9.15 -3.48
CA GLN A 220 22.87 8.93 -3.22
C GLN A 220 23.27 7.45 -3.33
N ALA A 221 22.32 6.54 -3.56
CA ALA A 221 22.64 5.14 -3.74
C ALA A 221 23.24 4.94 -5.14
N PRO A 222 24.41 4.29 -5.27
CA PRO A 222 24.84 3.71 -6.52
C PRO A 222 23.70 2.87 -7.09
N ARG A 223 23.64 2.69 -8.42
CA ARG A 223 22.87 1.59 -9.01
C ARG A 223 23.49 0.29 -8.48
N ALA A 224 23.12 -0.13 -7.28
CA ALA A 224 23.40 -1.47 -6.80
C ALA A 224 22.78 -2.41 -7.83
N GLY A 225 23.58 -3.34 -8.34
CA GLY A 225 23.07 -4.45 -9.15
C GLY A 225 21.97 -5.21 -8.41
N LEU A 226 21.44 -6.25 -9.05
CA LEU A 226 20.48 -7.14 -8.39
C LEU A 226 21.02 -7.54 -7.02
N ASP A 227 20.21 -7.30 -5.98
CA ASP A 227 20.55 -7.63 -4.60
C ASP A 227 20.47 -9.15 -4.44
N VAL A 228 21.59 -9.83 -4.72
CA VAL A 228 21.68 -11.30 -4.75
C VAL A 228 21.39 -11.90 -3.36
N SER A 229 21.50 -11.11 -2.28
CA SER A 229 21.15 -11.54 -0.93
C SER A 229 19.64 -11.76 -0.71
N ARG A 230 18.80 -11.47 -1.71
CA ARG A 230 17.35 -11.77 -1.68
C ARG A 230 16.97 -13.03 -2.45
N GLY A 231 17.94 -13.71 -3.06
CA GLY A 231 17.76 -15.05 -3.61
C GLY A 231 17.88 -16.11 -2.52
N PHE A 232 17.31 -17.28 -2.75
CA PHE A 232 17.61 -18.45 -1.94
C PHE A 232 19.04 -18.90 -2.23
N SER A 233 19.78 -19.24 -1.18
CA SER A 233 21.02 -20.01 -1.31
C SER A 233 20.73 -21.40 -1.90
N GLU A 234 21.75 -22.06 -2.42
CA GLU A 234 21.63 -23.42 -2.95
C GLU A 234 21.05 -24.40 -1.90
N GLY A 235 21.46 -24.27 -0.63
CA GLY A 235 20.95 -25.08 0.46
C GLY A 235 19.48 -24.80 0.79
N GLU A 236 19.07 -23.53 0.84
CA GLU A 236 17.66 -23.15 1.03
C GLU A 236 16.78 -23.64 -0.13
N TRP A 237 17.29 -23.57 -1.36
CA TRP A 237 16.60 -24.08 -2.54
C TRP A 237 16.42 -25.60 -2.49
N LEU A 238 17.46 -26.36 -2.13
CA LEU A 238 17.38 -27.81 -1.98
C LEU A 238 16.35 -28.21 -0.92
N LEU A 239 16.28 -27.45 0.18
CA LEU A 239 15.33 -27.66 1.26
C LEU A 239 13.89 -27.39 0.79
N ILE A 240 13.66 -26.32 0.03
CA ILE A 240 12.36 -26.02 -0.62
C ILE A 240 11.96 -27.17 -1.54
N ARG A 241 12.87 -27.67 -2.38
CA ARG A 241 12.59 -28.76 -3.32
C ARG A 241 12.26 -30.07 -2.60
N THR A 242 13.01 -30.39 -1.55
CA THR A 242 12.77 -31.58 -0.72
C THR A 242 11.39 -31.53 -0.06
N LEU A 243 10.98 -30.37 0.46
CA LEU A 243 9.63 -30.18 0.98
C LEU A 243 8.57 -30.34 -0.12
N ALA A 244 8.81 -29.75 -1.29
CA ALA A 244 7.88 -29.84 -2.43
C ALA A 244 7.69 -31.29 -2.92
N ASP A 245 8.75 -32.10 -2.93
CA ASP A 245 8.71 -33.52 -3.30
C ASP A 245 7.85 -34.34 -2.31
N GLY A 246 7.84 -33.97 -1.03
CA GLY A 246 7.04 -34.64 0.01
C GLY A 246 5.58 -34.20 0.11
N LEU A 247 5.15 -33.16 -0.62
CA LEU A 247 3.80 -32.59 -0.47
C LEU A 247 2.69 -33.56 -0.83
N GLU A 248 2.87 -34.45 -1.80
CA GLU A 248 1.84 -35.41 -2.19
C GLU A 248 1.46 -36.38 -1.06
N TRP A 249 2.35 -36.56 -0.08
CA TRP A 249 2.17 -37.43 1.09
C TRP A 249 1.92 -36.65 2.40
N SER A 250 1.82 -35.32 2.35
CA SER A 250 1.78 -34.49 3.56
C SER A 250 0.89 -33.26 3.42
N TYR A 251 0.54 -32.64 4.55
CA TYR A 251 -0.17 -31.36 4.61
C TYR A 251 -1.51 -31.27 3.83
N GLY A 252 -2.12 -32.41 3.50
CA GLY A 252 -3.43 -32.49 2.84
C GLY A 252 -3.46 -32.05 1.37
N TRP A 253 -2.32 -32.09 0.66
CA TRP A 253 -2.29 -31.76 -0.76
C TRP A 253 -2.80 -32.91 -1.62
N SER A 254 -3.47 -32.58 -2.72
CA SER A 254 -3.75 -33.56 -3.77
C SER A 254 -2.51 -33.79 -4.64
N VAL A 255 -2.36 -35.01 -5.16
CA VAL A 255 -1.25 -35.38 -6.05
C VAL A 255 -1.09 -34.39 -7.22
N PRO A 256 -2.16 -33.99 -7.96
CA PRO A 256 -2.01 -33.02 -9.05
C PRO A 256 -1.55 -31.63 -8.58
N ALA A 257 -1.97 -31.18 -7.40
CA ALA A 257 -1.57 -29.88 -6.86
C ALA A 257 -0.08 -29.88 -6.46
N ALA A 258 0.40 -30.98 -5.85
CA ALA A 258 1.80 -31.15 -5.50
C ALA A 258 2.70 -31.20 -6.75
N GLN A 259 2.31 -32.00 -7.76
CA GLN A 259 3.01 -32.06 -9.05
C GLN A 259 3.07 -30.69 -9.74
N ARG A 260 1.96 -29.95 -9.76
CA ARG A 260 1.93 -28.59 -10.34
C ARG A 260 2.87 -27.64 -9.61
N LEU A 261 2.95 -27.69 -8.29
CA LEU A 261 3.86 -26.82 -7.53
C LEU A 261 5.32 -27.16 -7.81
N ARG A 262 5.68 -28.45 -7.83
CA ARG A 262 7.03 -28.91 -8.18
C ARG A 262 7.44 -28.42 -9.58
N PHE A 263 6.55 -28.58 -10.56
CA PHE A 263 6.75 -28.04 -11.90
C PHE A 263 6.96 -26.52 -11.87
N LEU A 264 6.11 -25.75 -11.19
CA LEU A 264 6.23 -24.29 -11.12
C LEU A 264 7.54 -23.82 -10.47
N LEU A 265 8.02 -24.53 -9.45
CA LEU A 265 9.30 -24.24 -8.79
C LEU A 265 10.47 -24.48 -9.75
N ASP A 266 10.57 -25.69 -10.31
CA ASP A 266 11.67 -26.06 -11.20
C ASP A 266 11.66 -25.22 -12.49
N PHE A 267 10.48 -25.04 -13.09
CA PHE A 267 10.30 -24.27 -14.32
C PHE A 267 10.57 -22.79 -14.09
N GLY A 268 10.07 -22.21 -12.99
CA GLY A 268 10.35 -20.81 -12.63
C GLY A 268 11.83 -20.56 -12.33
N TYR A 269 12.50 -21.50 -11.65
CA TYR A 269 13.93 -21.43 -11.39
C TYR A 269 14.76 -21.48 -12.68
N ALA A 270 14.43 -22.41 -13.60
CA ALA A 270 15.16 -22.58 -14.85
C ALA A 270 14.96 -21.43 -15.85
N THR A 271 13.77 -20.81 -15.86
CA THR A 271 13.41 -19.80 -16.87
C THR A 271 13.54 -18.36 -16.37
N GLY A 272 13.55 -18.13 -15.06
CA GLY A 272 13.57 -16.78 -14.48
C GLY A 272 12.30 -15.96 -14.72
N LEU A 273 11.22 -16.60 -15.17
CA LEU A 273 9.96 -15.92 -15.49
C LEU A 273 9.32 -15.28 -14.24
N ARG A 274 8.70 -14.13 -14.44
CA ARG A 274 7.91 -13.47 -13.41
C ARG A 274 6.65 -14.29 -13.12
N ALA A 275 6.12 -14.18 -11.90
CA ALA A 275 4.88 -14.87 -11.53
C ALA A 275 3.70 -14.59 -12.50
N SER A 276 3.57 -13.36 -13.00
CA SER A 276 2.52 -13.02 -13.97
C SER A 276 2.73 -13.67 -15.35
N GLU A 277 3.99 -13.87 -15.73
CA GLU A 277 4.39 -14.50 -16.99
C GLU A 277 4.09 -16.01 -16.93
N LEU A 278 4.43 -16.67 -15.82
CA LEU A 278 4.08 -18.07 -15.58
C LEU A 278 2.57 -18.33 -15.57
N VAL A 279 1.79 -17.45 -14.94
CA VAL A 279 0.32 -17.61 -14.86
C VAL A 279 -0.37 -17.34 -16.19
N GLY A 280 0.20 -16.47 -17.03
CA GLY A 280 -0.35 -16.12 -18.34
C GLY A 280 0.04 -17.07 -19.47
N ALA A 281 1.08 -17.89 -19.28
CA ALA A 281 1.60 -18.80 -20.29
C ALA A 281 0.64 -19.96 -20.57
N THR A 282 0.50 -20.30 -21.84
CA THR A 282 -0.31 -21.41 -22.36
C THR A 282 0.55 -22.38 -23.17
N LEU A 283 0.04 -23.57 -23.47
CA LEU A 283 0.75 -24.51 -24.34
C LEU A 283 0.95 -23.98 -25.77
N ALA A 284 0.09 -23.06 -26.23
CA ALA A 284 0.23 -22.41 -27.54
C ALA A 284 1.42 -21.43 -27.61
N ASP A 285 1.96 -21.05 -26.45
CA ASP A 285 3.13 -20.19 -26.35
C ASP A 285 4.44 -20.98 -26.48
N ILE A 286 4.38 -22.31 -26.41
CA ILE A 286 5.52 -23.20 -26.66
C ILE A 286 5.59 -23.46 -28.16
N ARG A 287 6.65 -22.96 -28.80
CA ARG A 287 6.87 -23.11 -30.25
C ARG A 287 8.18 -23.83 -30.51
N ARG A 288 8.21 -24.59 -31.60
CA ARG A 288 9.46 -25.18 -32.08
C ARG A 288 10.18 -24.19 -32.97
N ASP A 289 11.49 -24.08 -32.80
CA ASP A 289 12.34 -23.35 -33.74
C ASP A 289 12.70 -24.22 -34.96
N GLU A 290 13.52 -23.66 -35.85
CA GLU A 290 13.98 -24.32 -37.08
C GLU A 290 14.85 -25.56 -36.83
N HIS A 291 15.43 -25.68 -35.63
CA HIS A 291 16.25 -26.83 -35.21
C HIS A 291 15.44 -27.89 -34.46
N GLY A 292 14.16 -27.62 -34.18
CA GLY A 292 13.25 -28.52 -33.48
C GLY A 292 13.19 -28.32 -31.97
N ASP A 293 13.91 -27.33 -31.43
CA ASP A 293 13.95 -27.01 -30.00
C ASP A 293 12.69 -26.25 -29.58
N HIS A 294 12.17 -26.55 -28.38
CA HIS A 294 10.98 -25.91 -27.84
C HIS A 294 11.32 -24.63 -27.05
N TRP A 295 10.76 -23.51 -27.50
CA TRP A 295 10.89 -22.20 -26.88
C TRP A 295 9.55 -21.74 -26.31
N LEU A 296 9.55 -21.25 -25.06
CA LEU A 296 8.39 -20.61 -24.47
C LEU A 296 8.43 -19.11 -24.77
N HIS A 297 7.50 -18.64 -25.58
CA HIS A 297 7.37 -17.22 -25.89
C HIS A 297 6.50 -16.51 -24.86
N VAL A 298 7.02 -15.49 -24.19
CA VAL A 298 6.25 -14.81 -23.15
C VAL A 298 6.10 -13.32 -23.43
N LEU A 299 4.86 -12.84 -23.30
CA LEU A 299 4.52 -11.43 -23.39
C LEU A 299 4.76 -10.76 -22.04
N GLY A 300 5.85 -10.00 -21.94
CA GLY A 300 6.15 -9.21 -20.75
C GLY A 300 5.21 -8.01 -20.59
N LYS A 301 5.11 -7.48 -19.36
CA LYS A 301 4.38 -6.25 -19.07
C LYS A 301 4.98 -5.08 -19.87
N GLY A 302 4.26 -4.62 -20.91
CA GLY A 302 4.69 -3.59 -21.85
C GLY A 302 4.85 -4.04 -23.31
N ALA A 303 4.29 -5.19 -23.70
CA ALA A 303 4.38 -5.75 -25.06
C ALA A 303 5.82 -5.98 -25.55
N SER A 304 6.78 -6.12 -24.63
CA SER A 304 8.12 -6.59 -24.97
C SER A 304 8.10 -8.11 -24.97
N ALA A 305 8.27 -8.72 -26.15
CA ALA A 305 8.41 -10.16 -26.28
C ALA A 305 9.73 -10.60 -25.62
N GLY A 306 9.63 -11.42 -24.58
CA GLY A 306 10.74 -12.23 -24.10
C GLY A 306 10.78 -13.53 -24.91
N ARG A 307 11.96 -13.91 -25.37
CA ARG A 307 12.23 -15.26 -25.89
C ARG A 307 12.98 -16.04 -24.82
#